data_AF-A0A075B579-F1
#
_entry.id   AF-A0A075B579-F1
#
_cell.length_a   1.000
_cell.length_b   1.000
_cell.length_c   1.000
_cell.angle_alpha   90.00
_cell.angle_beta   90.00
_cell.angle_gamma   90.00
#
_symmetry.space_group_name_H-M   'P 1'
#
loop_
_entity.id
_entity.type
_entity.pdbx_description
1 polymer ?
#
loop_
_entity_poly.entity_id
_entity_poly.type
_entity_poly.pdbx_seq_one_letter_code
_entity_poly.pdbx_strand_id
1 'polypeptide(L)'
;MHDCRKDSDALFHQFNVKLRNVFDTQLADAWIYKSSFNVLPRHVSGYKKVLQKYLGVDVSKIKEEGISKFEMNYAIWMERPIESQLLEYAAVDVKYLIPLYERMLTLSTFTRAFKRGCFRYVDSERKIPFKKKNDNDILLSSMQKLSIIEDSTIKKRKGYELVSTIFK
;
A
#
# COMPACT_ATOMS: atom_id res chain seq x y z
N MET A 1 -6.33 -0.70 -1.30
CA MET A 1 -6.10 -1.00 0.14
C MET A 1 -5.13 0.02 0.71
N HIS A 2 -5.04 0.15 2.04
CA HIS A 2 -4.02 0.95 2.69
C HIS A 2 -3.27 0.05 3.69
N ASP A 3 -1.97 -0.17 3.47
CA ASP A 3 -1.18 -1.10 4.28
C ASP A 3 -1.72 -2.54 4.31
N CYS A 4 -1.80 -3.18 3.14
CA CYS A 4 -2.43 -4.50 2.96
C CYS A 4 -1.68 -5.69 3.57
N ARG A 5 -0.56 -5.47 4.27
CA ARG A 5 0.34 -6.52 4.76
C ARG A 5 -0.35 -7.53 5.68
N LYS A 6 -1.03 -7.05 6.71
CA LYS A 6 -1.74 -7.90 7.69
C LYS A 6 -3.00 -8.52 7.09
N ASP A 7 -3.73 -7.77 6.26
CA ASP A 7 -4.90 -8.28 5.55
C ASP A 7 -4.53 -9.45 4.65
N SER A 8 -3.43 -9.31 3.90
CA SER A 8 -2.89 -10.34 3.02
C SER A 8 -2.48 -11.61 3.75
N ASP A 9 -1.89 -11.46 4.94
CA ASP A 9 -1.50 -12.57 5.80
C ASP A 9 -2.72 -13.31 6.38
N ALA A 10 -3.69 -12.55 6.93
CA ALA A 10 -4.92 -13.09 7.48
C ALA A 10 -5.77 -13.82 6.43
N LEU A 11 -6.00 -13.18 5.28
CA LEU A 11 -6.78 -13.75 4.18
C LEU A 11 -6.20 -15.08 3.68
N PHE A 12 -4.88 -15.16 3.58
CA PHE A 12 -4.21 -16.38 3.13
C PHE A 12 -4.29 -17.50 4.16
N HIS A 13 -3.91 -17.23 5.42
CA HIS A 13 -3.81 -18.29 6.43
C HIS A 13 -5.17 -18.74 6.97
N GLN A 14 -6.15 -17.84 7.06
CA GLN A 14 -7.47 -18.17 7.61
C GLN A 14 -8.44 -18.70 6.54
N PHE A 15 -8.30 -18.24 5.29
CA PHE A 15 -9.29 -18.50 4.24
C PHE A 15 -8.69 -19.02 2.93
N ASN A 16 -7.38 -19.23 2.85
CA ASN A 16 -6.66 -19.62 1.63
C ASN A 16 -6.89 -18.65 0.45
N VAL A 17 -7.10 -17.36 0.76
CA VAL A 17 -7.31 -16.31 -0.24
C VAL A 17 -6.00 -15.58 -0.54
N LYS A 18 -5.54 -15.65 -1.78
CA LYS A 18 -4.32 -14.96 -2.24
C LYS A 18 -4.64 -13.63 -2.91
N LEU A 19 -4.30 -12.52 -2.23
CA LEU A 19 -4.37 -11.18 -2.83
C LEU A 19 -3.45 -11.04 -4.05
N ARG A 20 -3.96 -10.40 -5.10
CA ARG A 20 -3.25 -10.06 -6.34
C ARG A 20 -3.71 -8.69 -6.85
N ASN A 21 -2.90 -8.06 -7.70
CA ASN A 21 -3.23 -6.78 -8.35
C ASN A 21 -3.61 -5.65 -7.37
N VAL A 22 -2.94 -5.61 -6.21
CA VAL A 22 -3.21 -4.61 -5.18
C VAL A 22 -2.57 -3.27 -5.56
N PHE A 23 -3.37 -2.21 -5.52
CA PHE A 23 -2.89 -0.84 -5.37
C PHE A 23 -2.94 -0.48 -3.87
N ASP A 24 -1.77 -0.25 -3.29
CA ASP A 24 -1.64 0.14 -1.87
C ASP A 24 -1.42 1.65 -1.75
N THR A 25 -2.35 2.35 -1.12
CA THR A 25 -2.30 3.81 -0.99
C THR A 25 -1.21 4.29 -0.03
N GLN A 26 -0.72 3.45 0.89
CA GLN A 26 0.43 3.79 1.74
C GLN A 26 1.73 3.80 0.92
N LEU A 27 1.92 2.80 0.05
CA LEU A 27 3.04 2.81 -0.89
C LEU A 27 2.89 3.91 -1.92
N ALA A 28 1.67 4.25 -2.33
CA ALA A 28 1.43 5.35 -3.27
C ALA A 28 1.82 6.70 -2.67
N ASP A 29 1.52 6.96 -1.39
CA ASP A 29 2.01 8.15 -0.66
C ASP A 29 3.54 8.23 -0.71
N ALA A 30 4.22 7.12 -0.40
CA ALA A 30 5.68 7.06 -0.44
C ALA A 30 6.25 7.20 -1.85
N TRP A 31 5.55 6.70 -2.87
CA TRP A 31 5.91 6.85 -4.29
C TRP A 31 5.78 8.29 -4.77
N ILE A 32 4.67 8.96 -4.41
CA ILE A 32 4.45 10.38 -4.71
C ILE A 32 5.56 11.20 -4.06
N TYR A 33 5.90 10.93 -2.79
CA TYR A 33 7.01 11.59 -2.11
C TYR A 33 8.35 11.38 -2.84
N LYS A 34 8.68 10.14 -3.21
CA LYS A 34 9.89 9.84 -4.01
C LYS A 34 9.89 10.61 -5.32
N SER A 35 8.75 10.67 -6.01
CA SER A 35 8.64 11.35 -7.31
C SER A 35 8.87 12.86 -7.18
N SER A 36 8.45 13.48 -6.09
CA SER A 36 8.59 14.92 -5.85
C SER A 36 9.97 15.32 -5.34
N PHE A 37 10.61 14.49 -4.50
CA PHE A 37 11.85 14.86 -3.80
C PHE A 37 13.07 14.03 -4.21
N ASN A 38 12.90 13.06 -5.11
CA ASN A 38 13.91 12.10 -5.53
C ASN A 38 14.55 11.30 -4.39
N VAL A 39 13.88 11.23 -3.23
CA VAL A 39 14.32 10.50 -2.04
C VAL A 39 13.14 9.77 -1.41
N LEU A 40 13.41 8.65 -0.76
CA LEU A 40 12.38 7.88 -0.07
C LEU A 40 12.03 8.54 1.26
N PRO A 41 10.75 8.49 1.69
CA PRO A 41 10.41 8.96 3.01
C PRO A 41 11.02 8.04 4.08
N ARG A 42 11.43 8.63 5.21
CA ARG A 42 11.98 7.87 6.35
C ARG A 42 10.95 6.92 6.99
N HIS A 43 9.68 7.31 6.96
CA HIS A 43 8.57 6.56 7.52
C HIS A 43 7.36 6.62 6.58
N VAL A 44 6.55 5.56 6.60
CA VAL A 44 5.26 5.54 5.91
C VAL A 44 4.19 6.26 6.71
N SER A 45 3.21 6.83 6.02
CA SER A 45 2.08 7.52 6.65
C SER A 45 0.92 6.56 6.91
N GLY A 46 0.34 6.63 8.12
CA GLY A 46 -0.90 5.93 8.42
C GLY A 46 -2.12 6.55 7.72
N TYR A 47 -3.21 5.80 7.65
CA TYR A 47 -4.40 6.14 6.86
C TYR A 47 -4.98 7.52 7.18
N LYS A 48 -5.16 7.88 8.47
CA LYS A 48 -5.66 9.21 8.90
C LYS A 48 -4.85 10.36 8.27
N LYS A 49 -3.52 10.24 8.31
CA LYS A 49 -2.60 11.26 7.78
C LYS A 49 -2.69 11.35 6.26
N VAL A 50 -2.83 10.21 5.57
CA VAL A 50 -2.97 10.17 4.11
C VAL A 50 -4.30 10.77 3.68
N LEU A 51 -5.41 10.49 4.37
CA LEU A 51 -6.71 11.11 4.09
C LEU A 51 -6.65 12.63 4.24
N GLN A 52 -6.11 13.12 5.36
CA GLN A 52 -5.96 14.55 5.59
C GLN A 52 -5.09 15.21 4.51
N LYS A 53 -3.96 14.58 4.15
CA LYS A 53 -3.01 15.11 3.17
C LYS A 53 -3.60 15.24 1.77
N TYR A 54 -4.35 14.25 1.30
CA TYR A 54 -4.75 14.19 -0.10
C TYR A 54 -6.20 14.61 -0.35
N LEU A 55 -7.07 14.43 0.65
CA LEU A 55 -8.51 14.72 0.55
C LEU A 55 -8.97 15.82 1.51
N GLY A 56 -8.14 16.26 2.46
CA GLY A 56 -8.55 17.23 3.49
C GLY A 56 -9.58 16.67 4.47
N VAL A 57 -9.71 15.34 4.56
CA VAL A 57 -10.69 14.67 5.42
C VAL A 57 -10.05 14.25 6.73
N ASP A 58 -10.59 14.74 7.84
CA ASP A 58 -10.28 14.27 9.18
C ASP A 58 -11.30 13.22 9.64
N VAL A 59 -10.79 12.07 10.06
CA VAL A 59 -11.58 10.94 10.58
C VAL A 59 -11.23 10.61 12.03
N SER A 60 -10.44 11.45 12.69
CA SER A 60 -9.85 11.16 14.01
C SER A 60 -10.92 10.86 15.05
N LYS A 61 -11.97 11.69 15.12
CA LYS A 61 -13.11 11.48 16.04
C LYS A 61 -13.74 10.08 15.89
N ILE A 62 -14.14 9.70 14.67
CA ILE A 62 -14.78 8.40 14.41
C ILE A 62 -13.81 7.25 14.73
N LYS A 63 -12.52 7.40 14.38
CA LYS A 63 -11.52 6.37 14.65
C LYS A 63 -11.26 6.20 16.15
N GLU A 64 -11.22 7.30 16.90
CA GLU A 64 -10.99 7.29 18.35
C GLU A 64 -12.19 6.73 19.11
N GLU A 65 -13.41 7.15 18.76
CA GLU A 65 -14.64 6.59 19.32
C GLU A 65 -14.74 5.08 19.05
N GLY A 66 -14.48 4.63 17.82
CA GLY A 66 -14.47 3.21 17.48
C GLY A 66 -13.38 2.41 18.21
N ILE A 67 -12.15 2.93 18.29
CA ILE A 67 -11.04 2.26 19.00
C ILE A 67 -11.39 2.06 20.48
N SER A 68 -11.95 3.08 21.14
CA SER A 68 -12.33 2.99 22.55
C SER A 68 -13.32 1.86 22.87
N LYS A 69 -14.06 1.35 21.87
CA LYS A 69 -15.01 0.24 22.03
C LYS A 69 -14.36 -1.13 22.02
N PHE A 70 -13.23 -1.30 21.32
CA PHE A 70 -12.61 -2.62 21.14
C PHE A 70 -11.18 -2.71 21.67
N GLU A 71 -10.55 -1.60 22.08
CA GLU A 71 -9.14 -1.59 22.48
C GLU A 71 -8.82 -2.54 23.64
N MET A 72 -9.76 -2.69 24.59
CA MET A 72 -9.64 -3.62 25.71
C MET A 72 -10.24 -5.00 25.45
N ASN A 73 -11.07 -5.14 24.40
CA ASN A 73 -11.74 -6.38 24.06
C ASN A 73 -12.00 -6.51 22.56
N TYR A 74 -11.10 -7.20 21.86
CA TYR A 74 -11.26 -7.47 20.42
C TYR A 74 -12.39 -8.46 20.10
N ALA A 75 -12.91 -9.23 21.07
CA ALA A 75 -13.99 -10.18 20.84
C ALA A 75 -15.32 -9.49 20.50
N ILE A 76 -15.45 -8.19 20.76
CA ILE A 76 -16.64 -7.40 20.43
C ILE A 76 -17.03 -7.47 18.94
N TRP A 77 -16.06 -7.69 18.04
CA TRP A 77 -16.33 -7.88 16.60
C TRP A 77 -17.13 -9.16 16.28
N MET A 78 -17.19 -10.11 17.22
CA MET A 78 -17.95 -11.35 17.11
C MET A 78 -19.38 -11.23 17.65
N GLU A 79 -19.67 -10.20 18.44
CA GLU A 79 -20.99 -10.00 19.06
C GLU A 79 -22.03 -9.48 18.06
N ARG A 80 -23.31 -9.78 18.30
CA ARG A 80 -24.42 -9.35 17.44
C ARG A 80 -25.60 -8.86 18.29
N PRO A 81 -26.27 -7.76 17.90
CA PRO A 81 -25.97 -6.88 16.75
C PRO A 81 -24.66 -6.07 16.96
N ILE A 82 -24.01 -5.67 15.86
CA ILE A 82 -22.81 -4.82 15.95
C ILE A 82 -23.24 -3.40 16.32
N GLU A 83 -22.54 -2.79 17.29
CA GLU A 83 -22.79 -1.41 17.72
C GLU A 83 -22.55 -0.39 16.58
N SER A 84 -23.37 0.65 16.50
CA SER A 84 -23.30 1.66 15.43
C SER A 84 -21.94 2.34 15.31
N GLN A 85 -21.27 2.61 16.44
CA GLN A 85 -19.93 3.24 16.44
C GLN A 85 -18.86 2.33 15.81
N LEU A 86 -18.97 1.01 15.98
CA LEU A 86 -18.08 0.04 15.31
C LEU A 86 -18.39 -0.07 13.81
N LEU A 87 -19.67 0.03 13.43
CA LEU A 87 -20.07 0.09 12.02
C LEU A 87 -19.51 1.35 11.33
N GLU A 88 -19.62 2.52 11.97
CA GLU A 88 -19.06 3.77 11.46
C GLU A 88 -17.54 3.70 11.35
N TYR A 89 -16.87 3.15 12.37
CA TYR A 89 -15.43 2.90 12.36
C TYR A 89 -15.00 2.05 11.15
N ALA A 90 -15.67 0.91 10.94
CA ALA A 90 -15.35 0.00 9.83
C ALA A 90 -15.67 0.62 8.46
N ALA A 91 -16.79 1.35 8.36
CA ALA A 91 -17.18 2.01 7.11
C ALA A 91 -16.14 3.04 6.66
N VAL A 92 -15.58 3.82 7.59
CA VAL A 92 -14.58 4.86 7.26
C VAL A 92 -13.27 4.28 6.70
N ASP A 93 -12.90 3.05 7.08
CA ASP A 93 -11.68 2.40 6.57
C ASP A 93 -11.74 2.10 5.08
N VAL A 94 -12.94 2.01 4.49
CA VAL A 94 -13.13 1.76 3.06
C VAL A 94 -13.75 2.93 2.30
N LYS A 95 -14.56 3.76 2.97
CA LYS A 95 -15.34 4.86 2.38
C LYS A 95 -14.50 5.78 1.49
N TYR A 96 -13.28 6.08 1.90
CA TYR A 96 -12.42 7.05 1.21
C TYR A 96 -11.33 6.40 0.34
N LEU A 97 -11.23 5.06 0.26
CA LEU A 97 -10.17 4.41 -0.50
C LEU A 97 -10.23 4.69 -2.01
N ILE A 98 -11.43 4.72 -2.59
CA ILE A 98 -11.60 5.00 -4.03
C ILE A 98 -11.31 6.48 -4.34
N PRO A 99 -11.92 7.47 -3.65
CA PRO A 99 -11.55 8.88 -3.84
C PRO A 99 -10.05 9.14 -3.63
N LEU A 100 -9.45 8.48 -2.64
CA LEU A 100 -8.01 8.61 -2.38
C LEU A 100 -7.18 8.04 -3.53
N TYR A 101 -7.54 6.87 -4.04
CA TYR A 101 -6.88 6.24 -5.18
C TYR A 101 -6.92 7.14 -6.42
N GLU A 102 -8.12 7.64 -6.78
CA GLU A 102 -8.30 8.53 -7.93
C GLU A 102 -7.48 9.81 -7.76
N ARG A 103 -7.51 10.41 -6.58
CA ARG A 103 -6.69 11.59 -6.28
C ARG A 103 -5.21 11.30 -6.47
N MET A 104 -4.71 10.17 -5.97
CA MET A 104 -3.31 9.79 -6.11
C MET A 104 -2.89 9.61 -7.57
N LEU A 105 -3.77 9.04 -8.42
CA LEU A 105 -3.51 8.90 -9.87
C LEU A 105 -3.26 10.25 -10.56
N THR A 106 -3.89 11.33 -10.08
CA THR A 106 -3.64 12.68 -10.63
C THR A 106 -2.30 13.29 -10.22
N LEU A 107 -1.62 12.73 -9.21
CA LEU A 107 -0.43 13.33 -8.60
C LEU A 107 0.88 12.68 -9.04
N SER A 108 0.85 11.46 -9.57
CA SER A 108 2.05 10.78 -10.04
C SER A 108 1.69 9.70 -11.06
N THR A 109 2.67 9.33 -11.87
CA THR A 109 2.57 8.15 -12.73
C THR A 109 3.03 6.91 -11.96
N PHE A 110 2.14 5.93 -11.82
CA PHE A 110 2.43 4.66 -11.13
C PHE A 110 2.96 3.62 -12.12
N THR A 111 4.28 3.55 -12.20
CA THR A 111 4.99 2.72 -13.18
C THR A 111 4.92 1.21 -12.85
N ARG A 112 5.49 0.39 -13.74
CA ARG A 112 5.71 -1.05 -13.48
C ARG A 112 6.54 -1.28 -12.22
N ALA A 113 7.46 -0.38 -11.86
CA ALA A 113 8.26 -0.49 -10.66
C ALA A 113 7.38 -0.37 -9.40
N PHE A 114 6.45 0.60 -9.38
CA PHE A 114 5.46 0.72 -8.31
C PHE A 114 4.60 -0.56 -8.17
N LYS A 115 4.08 -1.09 -9.29
CA LYS A 115 3.28 -2.33 -9.28
C LYS A 115 4.07 -3.52 -8.71
N ARG A 116 5.36 -3.65 -9.04
CA ARG A 116 6.25 -4.66 -8.44
C ARG A 116 6.48 -4.42 -6.95
N GLY A 117 6.58 -3.18 -6.52
CA GLY A 117 6.66 -2.80 -5.11
C GLY A 117 5.43 -3.29 -4.34
N CYS A 118 4.23 -2.98 -4.84
CA CYS A 118 2.97 -3.45 -4.26
C CYS A 118 2.90 -4.99 -4.22
N PHE A 119 3.27 -5.67 -5.30
CA PHE A 119 3.29 -7.13 -5.35
C PHE A 119 4.16 -7.75 -4.24
N ARG A 120 5.36 -7.19 -3.99
CA ARG A 120 6.24 -7.66 -2.92
C ARG A 120 5.71 -7.32 -1.53
N TYR A 121 5.04 -6.17 -1.40
CA TYR A 121 4.50 -5.68 -0.15
C TYR A 121 3.35 -6.54 0.36
N VAL A 122 2.46 -6.97 -0.54
CA VAL A 122 1.37 -7.91 -0.25
C VAL A 122 1.89 -9.18 0.43
N ASP A 123 3.05 -9.68 0.04
CA ASP A 123 3.60 -10.94 0.57
C ASP A 123 4.64 -10.72 1.69
N SER A 124 4.83 -9.50 2.20
CA SER A 124 5.96 -9.21 3.09
C SER A 124 5.83 -9.83 4.48
N GLU A 125 4.62 -9.95 5.01
CA GLU A 125 4.34 -10.57 6.33
C GLU A 125 4.06 -12.06 6.23
N ARG A 126 3.76 -12.56 5.02
CA ARG A 126 3.64 -14.00 4.79
C ARG A 126 5.03 -14.59 5.01
N LYS A 127 5.24 -15.26 6.14
CA LYS A 127 6.48 -15.95 6.52
C LYS A 127 6.75 -17.17 5.63
N ILE A 128 6.85 -16.97 4.32
CA ILE A 128 7.60 -17.85 3.43
C ILE A 128 9.07 -17.64 3.84
N PRO A 129 9.90 -18.68 4.05
CA PRO A 129 11.24 -18.54 4.63
C PRO A 129 12.15 -17.68 3.74
N PHE A 130 12.14 -16.39 3.98
CA PHE A 130 13.15 -15.43 3.60
C PHE A 130 13.63 -14.78 4.90
N LYS A 131 14.95 -14.88 5.15
CA LYS A 131 15.62 -14.45 6.39
C LYS A 131 15.00 -13.18 6.97
N LYS A 132 14.53 -13.27 8.22
CA LYS A 132 14.02 -12.15 9.04
C LYS A 132 14.92 -10.93 8.85
N LYS A 133 14.35 -9.85 8.32
CA LYS A 133 14.91 -8.51 8.31
C LYS A 133 13.89 -7.59 8.98
N ASN A 134 14.37 -6.54 9.64
CA ASN A 134 13.53 -5.63 10.43
C ASN A 134 12.51 -4.91 9.51
N ASP A 135 11.37 -4.43 10.02
CA ASP A 135 10.31 -3.84 9.17
C ASP A 135 10.80 -2.65 8.33
N ASN A 136 11.69 -1.83 8.91
CA ASN A 136 12.40 -0.76 8.20
C ASN A 136 13.29 -1.31 7.08
N ASP A 137 13.91 -2.48 7.25
CA ASP A 137 14.77 -3.12 6.25
C ASP A 137 13.95 -3.77 5.12
N ILE A 138 12.72 -4.20 5.38
CA ILE A 138 11.82 -4.77 4.36
C ILE A 138 11.30 -3.64 3.47
N LEU A 139 10.85 -2.54 4.07
CA LEU A 139 10.45 -1.33 3.34
C LEU A 139 11.65 -0.76 2.58
N LEU A 140 12.81 -0.63 3.24
CA LEU A 140 14.04 -0.16 2.61
C LEU A 140 14.53 -1.11 1.52
N SER A 141 14.44 -2.44 1.64
CA SER A 141 14.82 -3.36 0.54
C SER A 141 13.79 -3.41 -0.60
N SER A 142 12.53 -3.13 -0.28
CA SER A 142 11.47 -3.00 -1.28
C SER A 142 11.64 -1.70 -2.06
N MET A 143 12.03 -0.63 -1.38
CA MET A 143 12.19 0.70 -1.96
C MET A 143 13.61 0.98 -2.53
N GLN A 144 14.69 0.42 -1.99
CA GLN A 144 16.05 0.44 -2.57
C GLN A 144 16.12 -0.36 -3.88
N LYS A 145 15.33 -1.44 -4.02
CA LYS A 145 15.22 -2.12 -5.32
C LYS A 145 14.42 -1.32 -6.35
N LEU A 146 13.74 -0.24 -5.95
CA LEU A 146 13.14 0.74 -6.87
C LEU A 146 14.16 1.75 -7.40
N SER A 147 15.29 1.99 -6.73
CA SER A 147 16.37 2.87 -7.22
C SER A 147 17.37 2.14 -8.13
N ILE A 148 17.56 0.82 -7.96
CA ILE A 148 18.51 0.02 -8.76
C ILE A 148 18.09 -0.11 -10.25
N ILE A 149 16.83 0.19 -10.60
CA ILE A 149 16.36 0.10 -11.99
C ILE A 149 16.59 1.41 -12.79
N GLU A 150 16.83 2.54 -12.12
CA GLU A 150 17.11 3.81 -12.83
C GLU A 150 18.56 3.90 -13.33
N ASP A 151 19.51 3.16 -12.72
CA ASP A 151 20.95 3.27 -13.05
C ASP A 151 21.48 2.28 -14.11
N SER A 152 20.67 1.31 -14.56
CA SER A 152 21.11 0.33 -15.57
C SER A 152 20.72 0.66 -17.01
N THR A 153 20.00 1.77 -17.25
CA THR A 153 19.55 2.14 -18.60
C THR A 153 20.44 3.21 -19.28
N ILE A 154 21.47 3.73 -18.59
CA ILE A 154 22.46 4.65 -19.19
C ILE A 154 23.81 3.94 -19.38
N LYS A 155 23.82 2.87 -20.18
CA LYS A 155 24.98 2.51 -21.00
C LYS A 155 24.51 2.11 -22.39
N LYS A 156 24.49 3.08 -23.30
CA LYS A 156 24.51 2.85 -24.75
C LYS A 156 25.60 1.82 -25.07
N ARG A 157 25.24 0.61 -25.53
CA ARG A 157 26.04 -0.16 -26.50
C ARG A 157 25.13 -0.87 -27.50
N LYS A 158 25.52 -0.66 -28.76
CA LYS A 158 24.97 -1.05 -30.07
C LYS A 158 24.60 -2.53 -30.24
N GLY A 159 23.69 -2.78 -31.19
CA GLY A 159 23.28 -4.09 -31.74
C GLY A 159 22.06 -4.62 -30.98
N TYR A 160 20.91 -4.92 -31.57
CA TYR A 160 20.64 -5.56 -32.86
C TYR A 160 19.26 -5.13 -33.38
N GLU A 161 19.14 -4.99 -34.69
CA GLU A 161 17.88 -4.94 -35.43
C GLU A 161 17.21 -6.32 -35.44
N LEU A 162 15.89 -6.37 -35.28
CA LEU A 162 15.02 -7.29 -36.03
C LEU A 162 13.56 -6.78 -35.99
N VAL A 163 13.14 -6.30 -37.17
CA VAL A 163 11.85 -6.53 -37.85
C VAL A 163 10.58 -5.84 -37.35
N SER A 164 10.40 -4.64 -37.91
CA SER A 164 9.24 -4.17 -38.70
C SER A 164 7.89 -4.92 -38.67
N THR A 165 6.83 -4.13 -38.47
CA THR A 165 5.55 -4.14 -39.22
C THR A 165 4.57 -5.28 -38.95
N ILE A 166 3.54 -5.03 -38.12
CA ILE A 166 2.13 -5.38 -38.40
C ILE A 166 1.23 -4.37 -37.66
N PHE A 167 0.62 -3.44 -38.39
CA PHE A 167 -0.75 -2.90 -38.23
C PHE A 167 -0.92 -1.68 -39.14
N LYS A 168 -1.02 -1.95 -40.45
CA LYS A 168 -2.07 -1.48 -41.36
C LYS A 168 -2.29 -2.59 -42.39
#